data_AF-A0A7S0N270-F1
#
_entry.id   AF-A0A7S0N270-F1
#
_cell.length_a   1.000
_cell.length_b   1.000
_cell.length_c   1.000
_cell.angle_alpha   90.00
_cell.angle_beta   90.00
_cell.angle_gamma   90.00
#
_symmetry.space_group_name_H-M   'P 1'
#
loop_
_entity.id
_entity.type
_entity.pdbx_description
1 polymer ?
#
loop_
_entity_poly.entity_id
_entity_poly.type
_entity_poly.pdbx_seq_one_letter_code
_entity_poly.pdbx_strand_id
1 'polypeptide(L)'
;VCCFPFVRLSALAFVCLCPFKQIYLMASVTMAEAIEMRSKLEKEEADSDQLSDILHQLLEREISLKTVIDSKIGMAVKGLRKHDKVGKLALDLTSRWKKLVASTSNSPAPPAKSADPAPPKKAPPPKSAAPIGEKRTKVRELLEKAIQNKDTCPSKDTAHGLAAEIEEALFAHFKGVTDQYTAMVKSVKFNLADPKNPDFRGRVVSGAIPPAQVPTLSSSQMAGKDKIEQMKQAVQGKAFQMELFKMNDVQETTDMFECGKCHERKTTFYQKQTRSADEPMTIFITCKACGNEWRD
;
A
#
# COMPACT_ATOMS: atom_id res chain seq x y z
N VAL A 1 61.26 -10.22 -16.36
CA VAL A 1 62.37 -10.06 -15.39
C VAL A 1 62.64 -8.57 -15.24
N CYS A 2 63.17 -8.13 -14.09
CA CYS A 2 63.28 -6.74 -13.63
C CYS A 2 61.96 -6.12 -13.18
N CYS A 3 61.83 -5.46 -12.04
CA CYS A 3 62.27 -5.68 -10.66
C CYS A 3 61.66 -4.53 -9.83
N PHE A 4 61.04 -4.87 -8.71
CA PHE A 4 60.68 -4.03 -7.55
C PHE A 4 61.92 -3.29 -6.94
N PRO A 5 61.83 -2.48 -5.85
CA PRO A 5 60.68 -1.85 -5.13
C PRO A 5 60.92 -0.40 -4.56
N PHE A 6 59.99 0.04 -3.70
CA PHE A 6 60.22 0.77 -2.43
C PHE A 6 60.58 2.28 -2.41
N VAL A 7 59.61 3.11 -1.98
CA VAL A 7 59.83 4.21 -1.02
C VAL A 7 58.66 4.25 -0.03
N ARG A 8 58.96 4.25 1.28
CA ARG A 8 58.00 4.53 2.38
C ARG A 8 57.73 6.04 2.45
N LEU A 9 56.54 6.45 2.89
CA LEU A 9 56.41 7.69 3.67
C LEU A 9 55.34 7.55 4.75
N SER A 10 55.61 8.12 5.93
CA SER A 10 54.72 8.13 7.10
C SER A 10 54.68 9.56 7.69
N ALA A 11 53.71 9.80 8.58
CA ALA A 11 53.39 11.07 9.27
C ALA A 11 52.57 12.07 8.41
N LEU A 12 51.33 12.44 8.76
CA LEU A 12 50.93 13.29 9.90
C LEU A 12 51.74 14.61 9.94
N ALA A 13 51.16 15.82 10.01
CA ALA A 13 49.77 16.16 10.33
C ALA A 13 49.39 17.63 9.97
N PHE A 14 48.07 17.91 10.03
CA PHE A 14 47.40 19.18 10.35
C PHE A 14 47.24 20.34 9.33
N VAL A 15 45.96 20.47 8.90
CA VAL A 15 45.11 21.69 8.93
C VAL A 15 45.42 22.87 7.98
N CYS A 16 44.53 23.05 7.00
CA CYS A 16 43.76 24.29 6.86
C CYS A 16 42.36 24.02 6.26
N LEU A 17 41.38 24.87 6.57
CA LEU A 17 39.96 24.76 6.17
C LEU A 17 39.77 25.22 4.69
N CYS A 18 38.69 24.99 3.93
CA CYS A 18 37.27 24.64 4.16
C CYS A 18 36.65 24.23 2.77
N PRO A 19 35.33 24.02 2.57
CA PRO A 19 34.45 22.98 3.10
C PRO A 19 33.79 22.17 1.95
N PHE A 20 34.51 21.32 1.24
CA PHE A 20 33.92 20.55 0.12
C PHE A 20 33.28 19.23 0.58
N LYS A 21 32.06 19.36 1.10
CA LYS A 21 30.95 18.40 0.95
C LYS A 21 31.38 16.92 1.01
N GLN A 22 31.80 16.47 2.21
CA GLN A 22 32.07 15.07 2.52
C GLN A 22 30.93 14.21 1.96
N ILE A 23 31.26 13.25 1.10
CA ILE A 23 30.30 12.35 0.47
C ILE A 23 29.81 11.37 1.53
N TYR A 24 28.84 11.82 2.33
CA TYR A 24 28.13 10.97 3.27
C TYR A 24 27.20 10.07 2.45
N LEU A 25 27.55 8.78 2.43
CA LEU A 25 26.74 7.74 1.82
C LEU A 25 25.35 7.77 2.48
N MET A 26 24.31 8.14 1.73
CA MET A 26 22.95 8.29 2.25
C MET A 26 22.41 6.92 2.66
N ALA A 27 22.59 6.57 3.94
CA ALA A 27 22.11 5.33 4.52
C ALA A 27 20.57 5.36 4.60
N SER A 28 19.93 4.75 3.60
CA SER A 28 18.48 4.54 3.61
C SER A 28 18.09 3.65 4.79
N VAL A 29 17.11 4.05 5.59
CA VAL A 29 16.68 3.31 6.78
C VAL A 29 16.17 1.92 6.41
N THR A 30 16.78 0.89 6.98
CA THR A 30 16.37 -0.51 6.80
C THR A 30 15.07 -0.82 7.57
N MET A 31 14.39 -1.90 7.19
CA MET A 31 13.13 -2.30 7.86
C MET A 31 13.36 -2.63 9.35
N ALA A 32 14.50 -3.23 9.70
CA ALA A 32 14.84 -3.56 11.08
C ALA A 32 15.04 -2.30 11.93
N GLU A 33 15.82 -1.32 11.46
CA GLU A 33 16.02 -0.04 12.14
C GLU A 33 14.69 0.73 12.32
N ALA A 34 13.80 0.71 11.32
CA ALA A 34 12.49 1.35 11.42
C ALA A 34 11.57 0.73 12.51
N ILE A 35 11.65 -0.60 12.69
CA ILE A 35 10.93 -1.31 13.74
C ILE A 35 11.55 -1.03 15.13
N GLU A 36 12.88 -0.98 15.21
CA GLU A 36 13.58 -0.65 16.46
C GLU A 36 13.29 0.80 16.92
N MET A 37 13.40 1.77 16.01
CA MET A 37 13.06 3.18 16.28
C MET A 37 11.60 3.32 16.70
N ARG A 38 10.66 2.60 16.07
CA ARG A 38 9.26 2.56 16.53
C ARG A 38 9.14 2.00 17.95
N SER A 39 9.87 0.93 18.28
CA SER A 39 9.83 0.33 19.62
C SER A 39 10.35 1.28 20.70
N LYS A 40 11.34 2.13 20.38
CA LYS A 40 11.82 3.21 21.25
C LYS A 40 10.76 4.31 21.42
N LEU A 41 10.21 4.83 20.32
CA LEU A 41 9.14 5.84 20.35
C LEU A 41 7.86 5.40 21.09
N GLU A 42 7.53 4.10 21.12
CA GLU A 42 6.38 3.55 21.87
C GLU A 42 6.68 3.26 23.36
N LYS A 43 7.95 3.24 23.78
CA LYS A 43 8.37 3.01 25.18
C LYS A 43 8.75 4.30 25.91
N GLU A 44 9.27 5.28 25.17
CA GLU A 44 9.89 6.50 25.71
C GLU A 44 8.92 7.71 25.75
N GLU A 45 7.60 7.47 25.90
CA GLU A 45 6.57 8.54 25.93
C GLU A 45 6.76 9.61 27.03
N ALA A 46 7.70 9.39 27.97
CA ALA A 46 8.03 10.30 29.06
C ALA A 46 9.18 11.30 28.76
N ASP A 47 10.20 10.91 28.00
CA ASP A 47 11.45 11.68 27.86
C ASP A 47 11.47 12.53 26.59
N SER A 48 11.06 13.79 26.74
CA SER A 48 10.81 14.69 25.62
C SER A 48 12.04 15.00 24.75
N ASP A 49 13.25 14.86 25.28
CA ASP A 49 14.47 15.27 24.56
C ASP A 49 15.04 14.09 23.74
N GLN A 50 14.93 12.85 24.23
CA GLN A 50 15.21 11.62 23.45
C GLN A 50 14.22 11.45 22.29
N LEU A 51 12.95 11.78 22.51
CA LEU A 51 11.93 11.81 21.45
C LEU A 51 12.28 12.81 20.33
N SER A 52 12.88 13.98 20.64
CA SER A 52 13.37 14.89 19.59
C SER A 52 14.55 14.31 18.81
N ASP A 53 15.51 13.67 19.48
CA ASP A 53 16.70 13.11 18.82
C ASP A 53 16.32 12.00 17.83
N ILE A 54 15.41 11.09 18.22
CA ILE A 54 14.92 10.03 17.32
C ILE A 54 14.16 10.64 16.12
N LEU A 55 13.34 11.68 16.35
CA LEU A 55 12.64 12.37 15.26
C LEU A 55 13.60 13.13 14.32
N HIS A 56 14.71 13.67 14.82
CA HIS A 56 15.76 14.27 13.99
C HIS A 56 16.50 13.22 13.16
N GLN A 57 16.84 12.06 13.73
CA GLN A 57 17.43 10.93 12.98
C GLN A 57 16.50 10.41 11.87
N LEU A 58 15.18 10.36 12.11
CA LEU A 58 14.17 10.02 11.11
C LEU A 58 13.95 11.10 10.04
N LEU A 59 14.43 12.33 10.27
CA LEU A 59 14.33 13.46 9.34
C LEU A 59 15.57 13.60 8.45
N GLU A 60 16.73 13.20 8.98
CA GLU A 60 18.03 13.21 8.32
C GLU A 60 18.22 12.01 7.38
N ARG A 61 17.73 10.82 7.77
CA ARG A 61 17.82 9.61 6.95
C ARG A 61 16.62 9.48 5.99
N GLU A 62 16.88 9.07 4.76
CA GLU A 62 15.81 8.79 3.79
C GLU A 62 15.10 7.45 4.09
N ILE A 63 13.76 7.47 4.14
CA ILE A 63 12.93 6.30 4.46
C ILE A 63 11.99 6.01 3.29
N SER A 64 11.98 4.75 2.82
CA SER A 64 11.08 4.33 1.74
C SER A 64 9.62 4.26 2.19
N LEU A 65 8.67 4.55 1.29
CA LEU A 65 7.24 4.49 1.61
C LEU A 65 6.79 3.10 2.09
N LYS A 66 7.35 2.03 1.51
CA LYS A 66 7.06 0.64 1.94
C LYS A 66 7.47 0.45 3.40
N THR A 67 8.70 0.88 3.75
CA THR A 67 9.22 0.86 5.11
C THR A 67 8.32 1.61 6.11
N VAL A 68 7.78 2.79 5.75
CA VAL A 68 6.88 3.57 6.63
C VAL A 68 5.55 2.85 6.88
N ILE A 69 4.98 2.20 5.86
CA ILE A 69 3.69 1.51 5.95
C ILE A 69 3.84 0.20 6.74
N ASP A 70 4.82 -0.63 6.38
CA ASP A 70 4.98 -1.98 6.94
C ASP A 70 5.46 -1.97 8.39
N SER A 71 6.38 -1.05 8.76
CA SER A 71 6.84 -0.87 10.15
C SER A 71 5.77 -0.27 11.08
N LYS A 72 4.76 0.39 10.51
CA LYS A 72 3.75 1.21 11.21
C LYS A 72 4.30 2.42 11.97
N ILE A 73 5.55 2.85 11.71
CA ILE A 73 6.18 4.01 12.39
C ILE A 73 5.35 5.31 12.25
N GLY A 74 4.62 5.45 11.14
CA GLY A 74 3.68 6.55 10.92
C GLY A 74 2.52 6.63 11.93
N MET A 75 2.18 5.54 12.63
CA MET A 75 1.18 5.54 13.70
C MET A 75 1.77 6.05 15.03
N ALA A 76 2.98 5.63 15.39
CA ALA A 76 3.69 6.12 16.58
C ALA A 76 3.95 7.64 16.47
N VAL A 77 4.51 8.10 15.34
CA VAL A 77 4.73 9.55 15.07
C VAL A 77 3.42 10.35 15.07
N LYS A 78 2.27 9.74 14.75
CA LYS A 78 0.96 10.39 14.85
C LYS A 78 0.53 10.60 16.31
N GLY A 79 0.93 9.74 17.25
CA GLY A 79 0.69 9.92 18.69
C GLY A 79 1.45 11.14 19.24
N LEU A 80 2.73 11.24 18.90
CA LEU A 80 3.67 12.28 19.36
C LEU A 80 3.29 13.72 18.99
N ARG A 81 2.32 13.91 18.08
CA ARG A 81 1.74 15.22 17.72
C ARG A 81 1.09 15.97 18.90
N LYS A 82 0.75 15.27 19.98
CA LYS A 82 0.11 15.86 21.17
C LYS A 82 1.10 16.49 22.16
N HIS A 83 2.39 16.26 22.02
CA HIS A 83 3.42 16.75 22.95
C HIS A 83 3.95 18.11 22.45
N ASP A 84 4.05 19.10 23.35
CA ASP A 84 4.38 20.50 23.00
C ASP A 84 5.72 20.68 22.27
N LYS A 85 6.79 20.06 22.80
CA LYS A 85 8.15 20.20 22.27
C LYS A 85 8.32 19.49 20.90
N VAL A 86 7.89 18.23 20.80
CA VAL A 86 8.15 17.38 19.61
C VAL A 86 7.05 17.42 18.53
N GLY A 87 5.87 17.98 18.84
CA GLY A 87 4.73 17.98 17.93
C GLY A 87 4.98 18.65 16.58
N LYS A 88 5.81 19.72 16.54
CA LYS A 88 6.20 20.40 15.29
C LYS A 88 7.07 19.52 14.38
N LEU A 89 8.02 18.77 14.95
CA LEU A 89 8.88 17.84 14.20
C LEU A 89 8.08 16.66 13.65
N ALA A 90 7.19 16.09 14.46
CA ALA A 90 6.27 15.03 14.05
C ALA A 90 5.33 15.47 12.91
N LEU A 91 4.91 16.74 12.90
CA LEU A 91 4.09 17.33 11.83
C LEU A 91 4.86 17.47 10.50
N ASP A 92 6.12 17.93 10.50
CA ASP A 92 6.93 18.00 9.27
C ASP A 92 7.21 16.60 8.72
N LEU A 93 7.66 15.68 9.58
CA LEU A 93 7.96 14.29 9.19
C LEU A 93 6.74 13.59 8.55
N THR A 94 5.55 13.71 9.16
CA THR A 94 4.34 13.17 8.55
C THR A 94 3.99 13.86 7.22
N SER A 95 4.30 15.16 7.07
CA SER A 95 4.01 15.91 5.85
C SER A 95 4.94 15.51 4.71
N ARG A 96 6.21 15.20 5.00
CA ARG A 96 7.14 14.55 4.05
C ARG A 96 6.62 13.18 3.62
N TRP A 97 6.26 12.31 4.56
CA TRP A 97 5.71 10.98 4.23
C TRP A 97 4.38 11.04 3.46
N LYS A 98 3.50 12.01 3.74
CA LYS A 98 2.29 12.25 2.94
C LYS A 98 2.61 12.63 1.48
N LYS A 99 3.67 13.40 1.24
CA LYS A 99 4.12 13.71 -0.13
C LYS A 99 4.62 12.44 -0.86
N LEU A 100 5.29 11.52 -0.15
CA LEU A 100 5.68 10.20 -0.69
C LEU A 100 4.47 9.29 -1.00
N VAL A 101 3.42 9.33 -0.16
CA VAL A 101 2.14 8.64 -0.46
C VAL A 101 1.51 9.23 -1.72
N ALA A 102 1.43 10.56 -1.82
CA ALA A 102 0.79 11.24 -2.95
C ALA A 102 1.53 11.04 -4.29
N SER A 103 2.86 10.88 -4.27
CA SER A 103 3.64 10.52 -5.48
C SER A 103 3.52 9.03 -5.85
N THR A 104 3.15 8.16 -4.91
CA THR A 104 3.00 6.72 -5.15
C THR A 104 1.54 6.30 -5.39
N SER A 105 0.55 7.15 -5.05
CA SER A 105 -0.88 6.84 -5.14
C SER A 105 -1.44 6.94 -6.56
N ASN A 106 -0.88 6.18 -7.49
CA ASN A 106 -1.60 5.67 -8.65
C ASN A 106 -2.07 4.24 -8.34
N SER A 107 -3.30 4.12 -7.82
CA SER A 107 -4.09 2.90 -7.59
C SER A 107 -3.78 2.04 -6.34
N PRO A 108 -4.80 1.81 -5.47
CA PRO A 108 -4.88 0.65 -4.59
C PRO A 108 -6.18 -0.18 -4.74
N ALA A 109 -6.15 -1.39 -4.20
CA ALA A 109 -7.24 -2.35 -3.95
C ALA A 109 -6.77 -3.26 -2.77
N PRO A 110 -7.48 -4.31 -2.29
CA PRO A 110 -8.91 -4.72 -2.33
C PRO A 110 -9.44 -4.81 -0.85
N PRO A 111 -10.38 -5.69 -0.38
CA PRO A 111 -11.32 -6.66 -0.98
C PRO A 111 -12.80 -6.40 -0.51
N ALA A 112 -13.82 -7.28 -0.42
CA ALA A 112 -13.96 -8.75 -0.57
C ALA A 112 -15.44 -9.20 -0.82
N LYS A 113 -15.61 -10.50 -1.14
CA LYS A 113 -16.83 -11.36 -1.03
C LYS A 113 -17.97 -11.16 -2.06
N SER A 114 -18.82 -12.18 -2.15
CA SER A 114 -19.33 -12.76 -3.39
C SER A 114 -20.79 -13.27 -3.31
N ALA A 115 -21.55 -13.15 -4.41
CA ALA A 115 -22.70 -14.01 -4.76
C ALA A 115 -23.07 -13.83 -6.25
N ASP A 116 -23.41 -14.92 -6.93
CA ASP A 116 -23.80 -14.95 -8.35
C ASP A 116 -25.33 -14.80 -8.58
N PRO A 117 -25.80 -14.50 -9.82
CA PRO A 117 -27.10 -13.83 -10.04
C PRO A 117 -28.21 -14.71 -10.63
N ALA A 118 -29.46 -14.24 -10.49
CA ALA A 118 -30.63 -14.66 -11.28
C ALA A 118 -31.30 -13.42 -11.94
N PRO A 119 -31.60 -13.42 -13.26
CA PRO A 119 -32.13 -12.25 -13.98
C PRO A 119 -33.65 -12.39 -14.30
N PRO A 120 -34.28 -11.48 -15.08
CA PRO A 120 -34.54 -10.08 -14.73
C PRO A 120 -36.04 -9.71 -14.90
N LYS A 121 -36.49 -8.57 -14.37
CA LYS A 121 -37.77 -7.93 -14.77
C LYS A 121 -37.58 -6.45 -15.13
N LYS A 122 -38.25 -6.02 -16.21
CA LYS A 122 -38.11 -4.70 -16.87
C LYS A 122 -39.13 -3.67 -16.36
N ALA A 123 -38.75 -2.40 -16.52
CA ALA A 123 -39.59 -1.18 -16.64
C ALA A 123 -40.37 -0.71 -15.37
N PRO A 124 -40.84 0.56 -15.30
CA PRO A 124 -40.80 1.63 -16.31
C PRO A 124 -40.25 3.02 -15.83
N PRO A 125 -39.97 3.97 -16.74
CA PRO A 125 -39.89 5.42 -16.47
C PRO A 125 -41.23 6.14 -16.78
N PRO A 126 -41.38 7.48 -16.69
CA PRO A 126 -40.67 8.50 -15.87
C PRO A 126 -41.66 9.36 -15.02
N LYS A 127 -41.24 9.98 -13.90
CA LYS A 127 -42.01 11.09 -13.26
C LYS A 127 -41.19 12.21 -12.59
N SER A 128 -41.40 13.42 -13.11
CA SER A 128 -41.42 14.76 -12.46
C SER A 128 -40.22 15.26 -11.65
N ALA A 129 -39.74 16.45 -12.03
CA ALA A 129 -38.70 17.21 -11.35
C ALA A 129 -39.16 17.80 -10.00
N ALA A 130 -38.47 17.43 -8.93
CA ALA A 130 -38.29 18.29 -7.75
C ALA A 130 -37.18 19.34 -8.03
N PRO A 131 -37.09 20.46 -7.29
CA PRO A 131 -35.98 21.40 -7.43
C PRO A 131 -34.65 20.72 -7.07
N ILE A 132 -33.88 20.37 -8.11
CA ILE A 132 -32.58 19.72 -8.00
C ILE A 132 -31.60 20.74 -7.40
N GLY A 133 -31.10 20.47 -6.20
CA GLY A 133 -30.16 21.36 -5.52
C GLY A 133 -28.89 21.57 -6.36
N GLU A 134 -28.34 22.79 -6.34
CA GLU A 134 -27.24 23.27 -7.21
C GLU A 134 -26.07 22.28 -7.39
N LYS A 135 -25.68 21.57 -6.31
CA LYS A 135 -24.63 20.54 -6.33
C LYS A 135 -24.98 19.35 -7.23
N ARG A 136 -26.25 18.90 -7.25
CA ARG A 136 -26.74 17.80 -8.09
C ARG A 136 -26.77 18.21 -9.57
N THR A 137 -27.19 19.43 -9.88
CA THR A 137 -27.18 19.97 -11.26
C THR A 137 -25.77 20.01 -11.84
N LYS A 138 -24.78 20.47 -11.07
CA LYS A 138 -23.35 20.43 -11.46
C LYS A 138 -22.83 19.01 -11.67
N VAL A 139 -23.35 18.02 -10.95
CA VAL A 139 -23.00 16.60 -11.17
C VAL A 139 -23.56 16.10 -12.50
N ARG A 140 -24.82 16.41 -12.84
CA ARG A 140 -25.42 16.04 -14.14
C ARG A 140 -24.59 16.60 -15.30
N GLU A 141 -24.29 17.91 -15.27
CA GLU A 141 -23.45 18.57 -16.29
C GLU A 141 -22.05 17.92 -16.44
N LEU A 142 -21.43 17.50 -15.34
CA LEU A 142 -20.13 16.81 -15.36
C LEU A 142 -20.19 15.38 -15.92
N LEU A 143 -21.31 14.68 -15.74
CA LEU A 143 -21.56 13.36 -16.32
C LEU A 143 -21.90 13.47 -17.81
N GLU A 144 -22.71 14.45 -18.21
CA GLU A 144 -23.02 14.77 -19.61
C GLU A 144 -21.74 15.01 -20.43
N LYS A 145 -20.83 15.84 -19.90
CA LYS A 145 -19.51 16.11 -20.50
C LYS A 145 -18.57 14.90 -20.53
N ALA A 146 -18.81 13.87 -19.71
CA ALA A 146 -18.04 12.62 -19.75
C ALA A 146 -18.61 11.61 -20.76
N ILE A 147 -19.91 11.67 -21.04
CA ILE A 147 -20.59 10.87 -22.06
C ILE A 147 -20.40 11.48 -23.46
N GLN A 148 -20.49 12.81 -23.59
CA GLN A 148 -20.26 13.55 -24.82
C GLN A 148 -18.75 13.74 -25.07
N ASN A 149 -18.11 12.76 -25.71
CA ASN A 149 -16.70 12.82 -26.11
C ASN A 149 -16.55 12.33 -27.58
N LYS A 150 -15.48 12.78 -28.25
CA LYS A 150 -15.36 12.89 -29.72
C LYS A 150 -15.65 11.60 -30.51
N ASP A 151 -15.35 10.44 -29.95
CA ASP A 151 -15.43 9.14 -30.63
C ASP A 151 -16.83 8.50 -30.59
N THR A 152 -17.71 9.01 -29.73
CA THR A 152 -19.06 8.47 -29.50
C THR A 152 -20.06 9.61 -29.54
N CYS A 153 -20.92 9.62 -30.56
CA CYS A 153 -21.97 10.63 -30.76
C CYS A 153 -23.37 10.08 -30.44
N PRO A 154 -23.73 9.81 -29.16
CA PRO A 154 -25.14 9.86 -28.79
C PRO A 154 -25.64 11.30 -28.97
N SER A 155 -26.92 11.50 -29.28
CA SER A 155 -27.48 12.84 -29.33
C SER A 155 -27.32 13.52 -27.96
N LYS A 156 -27.22 14.86 -27.95
CA LYS A 156 -27.06 15.62 -26.70
C LYS A 156 -28.17 15.32 -25.70
N ASP A 157 -29.40 15.15 -26.21
CA ASP A 157 -30.59 14.85 -25.42
C ASP A 157 -30.53 13.45 -24.79
N THR A 158 -30.04 12.44 -25.52
CA THR A 158 -29.81 11.10 -24.97
C THR A 158 -28.73 11.12 -23.89
N ALA A 159 -27.65 11.88 -24.08
CA ALA A 159 -26.61 12.04 -23.07
C ALA A 159 -27.11 12.77 -21.80
N HIS A 160 -27.97 13.79 -21.96
CA HIS A 160 -28.62 14.50 -20.87
C HIS A 160 -29.57 13.59 -20.07
N GLY A 161 -30.42 12.83 -20.75
CA GLY A 161 -31.30 11.84 -20.13
C GLY A 161 -30.54 10.77 -19.33
N LEU A 162 -29.53 10.14 -19.95
CA LEU A 162 -28.70 9.12 -19.28
C LEU A 162 -27.95 9.68 -18.07
N ALA A 163 -27.39 10.89 -18.16
CA ALA A 163 -26.72 11.52 -17.03
C ALA A 163 -27.68 11.84 -15.87
N ALA A 164 -28.91 12.27 -16.16
CA ALA A 164 -29.95 12.47 -15.17
C ALA A 164 -30.34 11.15 -14.49
N GLU A 165 -30.53 10.05 -15.24
CA GLU A 165 -30.87 8.73 -14.70
C GLU A 165 -29.75 8.15 -13.81
N ILE A 166 -28.48 8.31 -14.21
CA ILE A 166 -27.33 7.87 -13.41
C ILE A 166 -27.24 8.67 -12.08
N GLU A 167 -27.49 9.98 -12.14
CA GLU A 167 -27.47 10.84 -10.96
C GLU A 167 -28.64 10.54 -10.01
N GLU A 168 -29.83 10.27 -10.54
CA GLU A 168 -31.00 9.86 -9.76
C GLU A 168 -30.75 8.50 -9.06
N ALA A 169 -30.16 7.53 -9.76
CA ALA A 169 -29.79 6.23 -9.19
C ALA A 169 -28.74 6.36 -8.06
N LEU A 170 -27.71 7.18 -8.26
CA LEU A 170 -26.71 7.47 -7.21
C LEU A 170 -27.34 8.17 -6.01
N PHE A 171 -28.22 9.16 -6.23
CA PHE A 171 -28.90 9.85 -5.15
C PHE A 171 -29.88 8.93 -4.38
N ALA A 172 -30.59 8.04 -5.08
CA ALA A 172 -31.48 7.05 -4.46
C ALA A 172 -30.72 6.04 -3.58
N HIS A 173 -29.51 5.62 -4.00
CA HIS A 173 -28.67 4.70 -3.23
C HIS A 173 -28.08 5.36 -1.97
N PHE A 174 -27.52 6.57 -2.09
CA PHE A 174 -26.86 7.26 -0.98
C PHE A 174 -27.79 8.13 -0.12
N LYS A 175 -29.01 8.41 -0.58
CA LYS A 175 -30.06 9.21 0.08
C LYS A 175 -29.60 10.60 0.56
N GLY A 176 -28.57 11.15 -0.07
CA GLY A 176 -27.98 12.44 0.29
C GLY A 176 -26.66 12.72 -0.43
N VAL A 177 -26.24 13.98 -0.42
CA VAL A 177 -24.95 14.43 -1.00
C VAL A 177 -23.84 14.23 0.03
N THR A 178 -23.48 12.96 0.26
CA THR A 178 -22.40 12.55 1.17
C THR A 178 -21.03 12.54 0.47
N ASP A 179 -19.94 12.42 1.23
CA ASP A 179 -18.62 12.25 0.65
C ASP A 179 -18.53 10.98 -0.22
N GLN A 180 -19.19 9.90 0.21
CA GLN A 180 -19.30 8.65 -0.56
C GLN A 180 -20.01 8.86 -1.91
N TYR A 181 -21.11 9.61 -1.92
CA TYR A 181 -21.78 10.02 -3.16
C TYR A 181 -20.81 10.79 -4.09
N THR A 182 -20.08 11.80 -3.58
CA THR A 182 -19.15 12.55 -4.43
C THR A 182 -17.96 11.72 -4.90
N ALA A 183 -17.50 10.75 -4.12
CA ALA A 183 -16.44 9.81 -4.51
C ALA A 183 -16.90 8.88 -5.63
N MET A 184 -18.12 8.32 -5.53
CA MET A 184 -18.70 7.49 -6.60
C MET A 184 -18.93 8.30 -7.87
N VAL A 185 -19.48 9.52 -7.79
CA VAL A 185 -19.62 10.43 -8.94
C VAL A 185 -18.28 10.68 -9.63
N LYS A 186 -17.21 10.96 -8.87
CA LYS A 186 -15.85 11.16 -9.42
C LYS A 186 -15.33 9.89 -10.11
N SER A 187 -15.57 8.72 -9.52
CA SER A 187 -15.18 7.42 -10.08
C SER A 187 -15.91 7.13 -11.40
N VAL A 188 -17.24 7.28 -11.42
CA VAL A 188 -18.07 7.08 -12.62
C VAL A 188 -17.66 8.05 -13.73
N LYS A 189 -17.51 9.35 -13.41
CA LYS A 189 -17.01 10.36 -14.35
C LYS A 189 -15.65 9.96 -14.94
N PHE A 190 -14.70 9.52 -14.10
CA PHE A 190 -13.36 9.14 -14.55
C PHE A 190 -13.41 7.96 -15.54
N ASN A 191 -14.16 6.90 -15.22
CA ASN A 191 -14.28 5.73 -16.09
C ASN A 191 -15.06 6.02 -17.40
N LEU A 192 -16.05 6.93 -17.38
CA LEU A 192 -16.74 7.39 -18.61
C LEU A 192 -15.85 8.29 -19.49
N ALA A 193 -14.97 9.09 -18.88
CA ALA A 193 -14.09 10.02 -19.57
C ALA A 193 -12.80 9.38 -20.11
N ASP A 194 -12.38 8.21 -19.60
CA ASP A 194 -11.11 7.56 -19.95
C ASP A 194 -11.03 7.21 -21.45
N PRO A 195 -10.10 7.80 -22.23
CA PRO A 195 -9.89 7.44 -23.64
C PRO A 195 -9.44 5.99 -23.83
N LYS A 196 -8.86 5.35 -22.81
CA LYS A 196 -8.37 3.97 -22.87
C LYS A 196 -9.46 2.93 -22.67
N ASN A 197 -10.67 3.34 -22.29
CA ASN A 197 -11.80 2.44 -22.01
C ASN A 197 -13.11 2.90 -22.69
N PRO A 198 -13.16 2.93 -24.04
CA PRO A 198 -14.40 3.24 -24.75
C PRO A 198 -15.49 2.16 -24.56
N ASP A 199 -15.11 0.92 -24.21
CA ASP A 199 -16.03 -0.20 -23.95
C ASP A 199 -17.03 0.13 -22.84
N PHE A 200 -16.58 0.70 -21.72
CA PHE A 200 -17.47 1.08 -20.62
C PHE A 200 -18.47 2.16 -21.02
N ARG A 201 -18.03 3.23 -21.72
CA ARG A 201 -18.94 4.26 -22.24
C ARG A 201 -19.93 3.67 -23.24
N GLY A 202 -19.45 2.83 -24.17
CA GLY A 202 -20.29 2.14 -25.16
C GLY A 202 -21.36 1.27 -24.50
N ARG A 203 -21.02 0.55 -23.43
CA ARG A 203 -21.95 -0.29 -22.66
C ARG A 203 -23.00 0.51 -21.87
N VAL A 204 -22.66 1.71 -21.39
CA VAL A 204 -23.64 2.62 -20.77
C VAL A 204 -24.57 3.24 -21.82
N VAL A 205 -24.02 3.73 -22.94
CA VAL A 205 -24.82 4.35 -24.03
C VAL A 205 -25.73 3.34 -24.74
N SER A 206 -25.29 2.09 -24.91
CA SER A 206 -26.11 1.00 -25.47
C SER A 206 -27.11 0.39 -24.47
N GLY A 207 -27.12 0.82 -23.21
CA GLY A 207 -28.01 0.27 -22.18
C GLY A 207 -27.64 -1.12 -21.68
N ALA A 208 -26.48 -1.67 -22.08
CA ALA A 208 -25.97 -2.95 -21.56
C ALA A 208 -25.59 -2.88 -20.06
N ILE A 209 -25.31 -1.68 -19.55
CA ILE A 209 -25.27 -1.36 -18.13
C ILE A 209 -26.43 -0.39 -17.85
N PRO A 210 -27.50 -0.81 -17.13
CA PRO A 210 -28.59 0.09 -16.79
C PRO A 210 -28.13 1.13 -15.73
N PRO A 211 -28.55 2.40 -15.83
CA PRO A 211 -28.19 3.45 -14.87
C PRO A 211 -28.42 3.08 -13.40
N ALA A 212 -29.48 2.33 -13.11
CA ALA A 212 -29.81 1.82 -11.77
C ALA A 212 -28.73 0.91 -11.14
N GLN A 213 -27.89 0.23 -11.94
CA GLN A 213 -26.81 -0.62 -11.44
C GLN A 213 -25.51 0.14 -11.17
N VAL A 214 -25.33 1.34 -11.74
CA VAL A 214 -24.09 2.14 -11.61
C VAL A 214 -23.65 2.38 -10.15
N PRO A 215 -24.54 2.62 -9.16
CA PRO A 215 -24.14 2.75 -7.75
C PRO A 215 -23.58 1.46 -7.14
N THR A 216 -23.96 0.29 -7.68
CA THR A 216 -23.57 -1.03 -7.18
C THR A 216 -22.36 -1.62 -7.91
N LEU A 217 -21.90 -0.99 -9.01
CA LEU A 217 -20.73 -1.46 -9.75
C LEU A 217 -19.46 -1.31 -8.92
N SER A 218 -18.67 -2.37 -8.88
CA SER A 218 -17.34 -2.34 -8.27
C SER A 218 -16.31 -1.70 -9.20
N SER A 219 -15.21 -1.19 -8.63
CA SER A 219 -14.12 -0.56 -9.40
C SER A 219 -13.49 -1.47 -10.46
N SER A 220 -13.58 -2.79 -10.31
CA SER A 220 -13.14 -3.75 -11.33
C SER A 220 -14.14 -3.92 -12.47
N GLN A 221 -15.45 -3.79 -12.22
CA GLN A 221 -16.50 -3.87 -13.25
C GLN A 221 -16.59 -2.61 -14.13
N MET A 222 -16.14 -1.46 -13.61
CA MET A 222 -16.03 -0.20 -14.36
C MET A 222 -14.70 -0.08 -15.15
N ALA A 223 -13.68 -0.86 -14.78
CA ALA A 223 -12.39 -0.85 -15.45
C ALA A 223 -12.44 -1.54 -16.82
N GLY A 224 -11.56 -1.13 -17.75
CA GLY A 224 -11.42 -1.76 -19.06
C GLY A 224 -10.90 -3.19 -18.96
N LYS A 225 -11.24 -4.02 -19.96
CA LYS A 225 -10.91 -5.46 -20.03
C LYS A 225 -9.43 -5.73 -19.74
N ASP A 226 -8.52 -4.99 -20.39
CA ASP A 226 -7.06 -5.13 -20.20
C ASP A 226 -6.61 -4.89 -18.76
N LYS A 227 -7.25 -3.94 -18.05
CA LYS A 227 -6.93 -3.62 -16.66
C LYS A 227 -7.53 -4.62 -15.68
N ILE A 228 -8.64 -5.26 -16.04
CA ILE A 228 -9.18 -6.43 -15.32
C ILE A 228 -8.22 -7.62 -15.48
N GLU A 229 -7.72 -7.88 -16.69
CA GLU A 229 -6.72 -8.91 -17.00
C GLU A 229 -5.46 -8.71 -16.14
N GLN A 230 -4.88 -7.51 -16.16
CA GLN A 230 -3.71 -7.14 -15.35
C GLN A 230 -3.96 -7.28 -13.84
N MET A 231 -5.14 -6.90 -13.35
CA MET A 231 -5.49 -7.10 -11.93
C MET A 231 -5.59 -8.58 -11.57
N LYS A 232 -6.19 -9.42 -12.43
CA LYS A 232 -6.25 -10.87 -12.22
C LYS A 232 -4.85 -11.48 -12.18
N GLN A 233 -4.00 -11.16 -13.16
CA GLN A 233 -2.61 -11.62 -13.21
C GLN A 233 -1.80 -11.15 -12.00
N ALA A 234 -1.97 -9.90 -11.56
CA ALA A 234 -1.29 -9.38 -10.36
C ALA A 234 -1.77 -10.05 -9.06
N VAL A 235 -3.05 -10.40 -8.95
CA VAL A 235 -3.58 -11.15 -7.80
C VAL A 235 -3.10 -12.60 -7.82
N GLN A 236 -3.14 -13.28 -8.98
CA GLN A 236 -2.63 -14.64 -9.15
C GLN A 236 -1.12 -14.71 -8.89
N GLY A 237 -0.33 -13.78 -9.44
CA GLY A 237 1.12 -13.70 -9.20
C GLY A 237 1.47 -13.47 -7.73
N LYS A 238 0.69 -12.65 -7.00
CA LYS A 238 0.85 -12.50 -5.55
C LYS A 238 0.45 -13.73 -4.76
N ALA A 239 -0.61 -14.43 -5.16
CA ALA A 239 -1.02 -15.69 -4.53
C ALA A 239 0.07 -16.77 -4.73
N PHE A 240 0.57 -16.91 -5.96
CA PHE A 240 1.67 -17.81 -6.29
C PHE A 240 2.97 -17.44 -5.57
N GLN A 241 3.32 -16.16 -5.48
CA GLN A 241 4.49 -15.70 -4.71
C GLN A 241 4.36 -16.00 -3.21
N MET A 242 3.16 -15.85 -2.64
CA MET A 242 2.87 -16.22 -1.25
C MET A 242 2.97 -17.73 -1.02
N GLU A 243 2.55 -18.54 -2.00
CA GLU A 243 2.65 -19.99 -1.97
C GLU A 243 4.10 -20.47 -2.08
N LEU A 244 4.89 -19.87 -2.98
CA LEU A 244 6.35 -20.06 -3.04
C LEU A 244 7.04 -19.67 -1.73
N PHE A 245 6.66 -18.55 -1.10
CA PHE A 245 7.24 -18.14 0.18
C PHE A 245 6.97 -19.16 1.29
N LYS A 246 5.76 -19.75 1.34
CA LYS A 246 5.43 -20.83 2.28
C LYS A 246 6.19 -22.12 2.00
N MET A 247 6.44 -22.45 0.73
CA MET A 247 7.28 -23.59 0.34
C MET A 247 8.75 -23.36 0.71
N ASN A 248 9.23 -22.11 0.67
CA ASN A 248 10.58 -21.75 1.11
C ASN A 248 10.74 -21.63 2.64
N ASP A 249 9.65 -21.60 3.40
CA ASP A 249 9.65 -21.72 4.88
C ASP A 249 9.69 -23.19 5.36
N VAL A 250 10.01 -24.12 4.44
CA VAL A 250 10.62 -25.40 4.80
C VAL A 250 12.01 -25.11 5.37
N GLN A 251 12.05 -24.78 6.66
CA GLN A 251 13.28 -24.63 7.43
C GLN A 251 14.21 -25.82 7.16
N GLU A 252 15.46 -25.54 6.80
CA GLU A 252 16.45 -26.52 6.34
C GLU A 252 16.54 -27.72 7.30
N THR A 253 15.88 -28.82 6.94
CA THR A 253 15.88 -30.04 7.77
C THR A 253 17.18 -30.80 7.56
N THR A 254 17.95 -30.97 8.62
CA THR A 254 19.23 -31.69 8.61
C THR A 254 19.12 -33.05 9.29
N ASP A 255 19.80 -34.05 8.73
CA ASP A 255 19.83 -35.45 9.19
C ASP A 255 20.96 -35.70 10.23
N MET A 256 21.40 -34.66 10.94
CA MET A 256 22.53 -34.74 11.88
C MET A 256 22.14 -35.24 13.27
N PHE A 257 20.87 -35.08 13.66
CA PHE A 257 20.38 -35.41 14.99
C PHE A 257 19.15 -36.32 14.92
N GLU A 258 19.10 -37.34 15.78
CA GLU A 258 17.96 -38.26 15.87
C GLU A 258 17.05 -37.88 17.05
N CYS A 259 15.74 -37.82 16.82
CA CYS A 259 14.81 -37.44 17.87
C CYS A 259 14.50 -38.61 18.82
N GLY A 260 14.90 -38.51 20.09
CA GLY A 260 14.64 -39.53 21.12
C GLY A 260 13.17 -39.78 21.50
N LYS A 261 12.17 -39.15 20.83
CA LYS A 261 10.73 -39.44 20.99
C LYS A 261 10.11 -40.22 19.83
N CYS A 262 10.52 -39.93 18.60
CA CYS A 262 9.93 -40.53 17.39
C CYS A 262 10.95 -41.23 16.47
N HIS A 263 12.24 -41.22 16.84
CA HIS A 263 13.37 -41.75 16.07
C HIS A 263 13.52 -41.19 14.65
N GLU A 264 12.79 -40.13 14.31
CA GLU A 264 12.85 -39.50 13.00
C GLU A 264 13.89 -38.37 13.01
N ARG A 265 14.76 -38.37 12.01
CA ARG A 265 15.92 -37.47 11.89
C ARG A 265 15.64 -36.16 11.17
N LYS A 266 14.36 -35.87 10.89
CA LYS A 266 13.91 -34.57 10.35
C LYS A 266 14.01 -33.52 11.45
N THR A 267 15.21 -32.99 11.67
CA THR A 267 15.51 -31.99 12.70
C THR A 267 15.96 -30.68 12.09
N THR A 268 15.70 -29.58 12.79
CA THR A 268 16.22 -28.25 12.48
C THR A 268 16.97 -27.75 13.70
N PHE A 269 18.20 -27.27 13.53
CA PHE A 269 19.02 -26.77 14.62
C PHE A 269 19.40 -25.31 14.41
N TYR A 270 19.61 -24.58 15.49
CA TYR A 270 20.28 -23.29 15.48
C TYR A 270 21.24 -23.20 16.65
N GLN A 271 22.37 -22.53 16.45
CA GLN A 271 23.39 -22.38 17.47
C GLN A 271 23.22 -21.02 18.15
N LYS A 272 23.25 -21.00 19.49
CA LYS A 272 23.14 -19.77 20.27
C LYS A 272 24.09 -19.81 21.45
N GLN A 273 24.87 -18.75 21.62
CA GLN A 273 25.69 -18.59 22.81
C GLN A 273 24.78 -18.23 24.00
N THR A 274 24.74 -19.13 24.99
CA THR A 274 23.89 -18.99 26.20
C THR A 274 24.69 -18.83 27.49
N ARG A 275 26.02 -18.79 27.40
CA ARG A 275 26.97 -18.72 28.52
C ARG A 275 28.16 -17.81 28.15
N SER A 276 29.10 -17.65 29.08
CA SER A 276 30.31 -16.83 28.92
C SER A 276 31.15 -17.21 27.69
N ALA A 277 32.08 -16.33 27.30
CA ALA A 277 32.94 -16.52 26.12
C ALA A 277 33.83 -17.76 26.18
N ASP A 278 34.09 -18.29 27.38
CA ASP A 278 34.95 -19.45 27.62
C ASP A 278 34.26 -20.81 27.41
N GLU A 279 32.95 -20.83 27.15
CA GLU A 279 32.19 -22.05 26.85
C GLU A 279 31.74 -22.11 25.38
N PRO A 280 31.72 -23.29 24.74
CA PRO A 280 31.26 -23.44 23.36
C PRO A 280 29.78 -23.08 23.20
N MET A 281 29.39 -22.74 21.97
CA MET A 281 28.01 -22.40 21.64
C MET A 281 27.06 -23.58 21.86
N THR A 282 25.90 -23.32 22.45
CA THR A 282 24.88 -24.35 22.70
C THR A 282 24.05 -24.57 21.43
N ILE A 283 23.79 -25.83 21.08
CA ILE A 283 22.97 -26.19 19.94
C ILE A 283 21.53 -26.39 20.43
N PHE A 284 20.58 -25.69 19.82
CA PHE A 284 19.15 -25.88 20.07
C PHE A 284 18.57 -26.66 18.89
N ILE A 285 17.94 -27.81 19.16
CA ILE A 285 17.47 -28.75 18.15
C ILE A 285 15.97 -28.97 18.31
N THR A 286 15.22 -28.80 17.22
CA THR A 286 13.77 -29.00 17.14
C THR A 286 13.46 -30.09 16.11
N CYS A 287 12.72 -31.13 16.51
CA CYS A 287 12.25 -32.17 15.60
C CYS A 287 10.99 -31.71 14.85
N LYS A 288 11.03 -31.77 13.51
CA LYS A 288 9.89 -31.39 12.65
C LYS A 288 8.78 -32.44 12.56
N ALA A 289 9.05 -33.68 12.94
CA ALA A 289 8.06 -34.74 12.94
C ALA A 289 7.13 -34.70 14.17
N CYS A 290 7.69 -34.51 15.38
CA CYS A 290 6.94 -34.55 16.64
C CYS A 290 6.95 -33.24 17.44
N GLY A 291 7.63 -32.19 16.96
CA GLY A 291 7.73 -30.90 17.66
C GLY A 291 8.58 -30.92 18.94
N ASN A 292 9.34 -31.99 19.20
CA ASN A 292 10.18 -32.06 20.40
C ASN A 292 11.40 -31.15 20.29
N GLU A 293 11.75 -30.46 21.37
CA GLU A 293 12.88 -29.53 21.44
C GLU A 293 13.87 -29.95 22.53
N TRP A 294 15.16 -29.92 22.24
CA TRP A 294 16.23 -30.23 23.19
C TRP A 294 17.50 -29.41 22.90
N ARG A 295 18.51 -29.61 23.74
CA ARG A 295 19.83 -28.97 23.62
C ARG A 295 20.92 -30.03 23.58
N ASP A 296 21.99 -29.69 22.88
CA ASP A 296 23.29 -30.39 22.81
C ASP A 296 24.40 -29.35 23.10
#